data_AF-A0A1E5V8V0-F1
#
_entry.id   AF-A0A1E5V8V0-F1
#
_cell.length_a   1.000
_cell.length_b   1.000
_cell.length_c   1.000
_cell.angle_alpha   90.00
_cell.angle_beta   90.00
_cell.angle_gamma   90.00
#
_symmetry.space_group_name_H-M   'P 1'
#
loop_
_entity.id
_entity.type
_entity.pdbx_description
1 polymer ?
#
loop_
_entity_poly.entity_id
_entity_poly.type
_entity_poly.pdbx_seq_one_letter_code
_entity_poly.pdbx_strand_id
1 'polypeptide(L)'
;MVTSIRVIVGIIGSAVCVLLYAVPILTFKRIIKEASVGEFSCIPYILTLFSALTWGWYGFPVVSYGWENLSLSGTCCVGVLFEISFISIYMWFAPREKKKFVVLMVSLILAILCMVVSFSSFIFHTHHMRKLFVGSIGIVTSMSMYSAPLVAVVSMYYQL
;
A
#
# COMPACT_ATOMS: atom_id res chain seq x y z
N MET A 1 -16.90 -0.03 -26.97
CA MET A 1 -17.57 -0.74 -25.85
C MET A 1 -16.58 -1.13 -24.76
N VAL A 2 -15.52 -1.90 -25.05
CA VAL A 2 -14.54 -2.37 -24.04
C VAL A 2 -13.81 -1.23 -23.31
N THR A 3 -13.43 -0.16 -24.02
CA THR A 3 -12.74 1.01 -23.42
C THR A 3 -13.61 1.74 -22.40
N SER A 4 -14.91 1.91 -22.70
CA SER A 4 -15.87 2.58 -21.79
C SER A 4 -16.05 1.79 -20.49
N ILE A 5 -16.13 0.46 -20.56
CA ILE A 5 -16.23 -0.41 -19.37
C ILE A 5 -14.96 -0.30 -18.52
N ARG A 6 -13.77 -0.33 -19.14
CA ARG A 6 -12.49 -0.17 -18.41
C ARG A 6 -12.42 1.15 -17.65
N VAL A 7 -12.87 2.25 -18.25
CA VAL A 7 -12.87 3.57 -17.60
C VAL A 7 -13.85 3.61 -16.42
N ILE A 8 -15.08 3.11 -16.61
CA ILE A 8 -16.10 3.09 -15.55
C ILE A 8 -15.61 2.26 -14.36
N VAL A 9 -15.12 1.04 -14.60
CA VAL A 9 -14.57 0.16 -13.56
C VAL A 9 -13.36 0.81 -12.89
N GLY A 10 -12.49 1.46 -13.68
CA GLY A 10 -11.34 2.21 -13.16
C GLY A 10 -11.75 3.32 -12.19
N ILE A 11 -12.76 4.13 -12.53
CA ILE A 11 -13.26 5.21 -11.67
C ILE A 11 -13.88 4.65 -10.39
N ILE A 12 -14.77 3.66 -10.51
CA ILE A 12 -15.43 3.04 -9.35
C ILE A 12 -14.38 2.42 -8.42
N GLY A 13 -13.45 1.64 -8.97
CA GLY A 13 -12.37 1.03 -8.21
C GLY A 13 -11.50 2.07 -7.51
N SER A 14 -11.14 3.15 -8.20
CA SER A 14 -10.37 4.26 -7.62
C SER A 14 -11.10 4.90 -6.45
N ALA A 15 -12.41 5.18 -6.60
CA ALA A 15 -13.23 5.75 -5.53
C ALA A 15 -13.30 4.84 -4.30
N VAL A 16 -13.52 3.53 -4.50
CA VAL A 16 -13.54 2.55 -3.40
C VAL A 16 -12.18 2.48 -2.71
N CYS A 17 -11.08 2.45 -3.46
CA CYS A 17 -9.72 2.45 -2.88
C CYS A 17 -9.47 3.69 -2.01
N VAL A 18 -9.86 4.89 -2.47
CA VAL A 18 -9.71 6.12 -1.67
C VAL A 18 -10.52 6.06 -0.38
N LEU A 19 -11.74 5.51 -0.42
CA LEU A 19 -12.55 5.30 0.78
C LEU A 19 -11.89 4.31 1.73
N LEU A 20 -11.31 3.21 1.22
CA LEU A 20 -10.58 2.23 2.03
C LEU A 20 -9.34 2.85 2.70
N TYR A 21 -8.59 3.69 1.99
CA TYR A 21 -7.47 4.45 2.58
C TYR A 21 -7.93 5.43 3.67
N ALA A 22 -9.16 5.93 3.60
CA ALA A 22 -9.72 6.84 4.59
C ALA A 22 -10.24 6.13 5.86
N VAL A 23 -10.45 4.81 5.85
CA VAL A 23 -10.99 4.05 7.00
C VAL A 23 -10.20 4.29 8.30
N PRO A 24 -8.84 4.29 8.31
CA PRO A 24 -8.07 4.46 9.53
C PRO A 24 -8.09 5.87 10.13
N ILE A 25 -8.67 6.87 9.44
CA ILE A 25 -8.75 8.26 9.94
C ILE A 25 -9.40 8.30 11.33
N LEU A 26 -10.46 7.52 11.54
CA LEU A 26 -11.14 7.47 12.84
C LEU A 26 -10.23 6.89 13.94
N THR A 27 -9.44 5.87 13.61
CA THR A 27 -8.45 5.27 14.52
C THR A 27 -7.34 6.26 14.87
N PHE A 28 -6.79 6.98 13.89
CA PHE A 28 -5.74 7.97 14.14
C PHE A 28 -6.25 9.22 14.86
N LYS A 29 -7.51 9.61 14.65
CA LYS A 29 -8.16 10.65 15.44
C LYS A 29 -8.19 10.29 16.93
N ARG A 30 -8.40 9.01 17.26
CA ARG A 30 -8.31 8.50 18.64
C ARG A 30 -6.88 8.57 19.18
N ILE A 31 -5.88 8.16 18.40
CA ILE A 31 -4.45 8.24 18.78
C ILE A 31 -4.04 9.68 19.11
N ILE A 32 -4.46 10.65 18.28
CA ILE A 32 -4.18 12.07 18.52
C ILE A 32 -4.84 12.56 19.82
N LYS A 33 -6.10 12.16 20.07
CA LYS A 33 -6.84 12.54 21.28
C LYS A 33 -6.25 11.94 22.55
N GLU A 34 -5.84 10.68 22.50
CA GLU A 34 -5.24 9.95 23.62
C GLU A 34 -3.75 10.27 23.81
N ALA A 35 -3.14 10.99 22.86
CA ALA A 35 -1.71 11.29 22.79
C ALA A 35 -0.81 10.04 22.93
N SER A 36 -1.33 8.86 22.57
CA SER A 36 -0.67 7.57 22.73
C SER A 36 -1.15 6.60 21.66
N VAL A 37 -0.23 5.76 21.18
CA VAL A 37 -0.53 4.68 20.22
C VAL A 37 -1.06 3.42 20.90
N GLY A 38 -1.07 3.34 22.24
CA GLY A 38 -1.53 2.14 22.97
C GLY A 38 -0.98 0.84 22.40
N GLU A 39 -1.87 -0.13 22.16
CA GLU A 39 -1.58 -1.44 21.53
C GLU A 39 -1.70 -1.42 19.98
N PHE A 40 -1.88 -0.26 19.36
CA PHE A 40 -1.98 -0.18 17.90
C PHE A 40 -0.65 -0.57 17.25
N SER A 41 -0.74 -1.44 16.23
CA SER A 41 0.38 -1.85 15.41
C SER A 41 0.45 -1.01 14.14
N CYS A 42 1.66 -0.58 13.77
CA CYS A 42 1.90 0.16 12.53
C CYS A 42 2.08 -0.76 11.31
N ILE A 43 2.17 -2.08 11.50
CA ILE A 43 2.49 -3.05 10.45
C ILE A 43 1.54 -2.97 9.24
N PRO A 44 0.21 -2.90 9.42
CA PRO A 44 -0.71 -2.84 8.27
C PRO A 44 -0.43 -1.65 7.36
N TYR A 45 -0.14 -0.48 7.93
CA TYR A 45 0.12 0.76 7.17
C TYR A 45 1.41 0.67 6.37
N ILE A 46 2.45 0.07 6.94
CA ILE A 46 3.74 -0.12 6.26
C ILE A 46 3.59 -1.13 5.10
N LEU A 47 2.83 -2.22 5.29
CA LEU A 47 2.54 -3.19 4.23
C LEU A 47 1.67 -2.59 3.12
N THR A 48 0.66 -1.80 3.47
CA THR A 48 -0.17 -1.08 2.50
C THR A 48 0.65 -0.06 1.72
N LEU A 49 1.57 0.66 2.37
CA LEU A 49 2.50 1.57 1.71
C LEU A 49 3.37 0.83 0.68
N PHE A 50 3.93 -0.33 1.03
CA PHE A 50 4.70 -1.15 0.10
C PHE A 50 3.89 -1.59 -1.12
N SER A 51 2.65 -2.05 -0.88
CA SER A 51 1.73 -2.46 -1.93
C SER A 51 1.39 -1.30 -2.86
N ALA A 52 1.04 -0.14 -2.30
CA ALA A 52 0.71 1.06 -3.06
C ALA A 52 1.90 1.55 -3.90
N LEU A 53 3.12 1.53 -3.36
CA LEU A 53 4.33 1.89 -4.10
C LEU A 53 4.64 0.89 -5.24
N THR A 54 4.44 -0.41 -5.00
CA THR A 54 4.66 -1.46 -6.01
C THR A 54 3.67 -1.34 -7.17
N TRP A 55 2.37 -1.18 -6.87
CA TRP A 55 1.34 -0.96 -7.88
C TRP A 55 1.45 0.41 -8.55
N GLY A 56 1.91 1.43 -7.82
CA GLY A 56 2.24 2.74 -8.37
C GLY A 56 3.36 2.66 -9.40
N TRP A 57 4.42 1.89 -9.11
CA TRP A 57 5.51 1.62 -10.05
C TRP A 57 5.04 0.83 -11.28
N TYR A 58 4.17 -0.16 -11.07
CA TYR A 58 3.52 -0.90 -12.17
C TYR A 58 2.73 0.01 -13.11
N GLY A 59 2.04 1.01 -12.56
CA GLY A 59 1.27 1.99 -13.32
C GLY A 59 2.13 3.03 -14.05
N PHE A 60 3.40 3.19 -13.68
CA PHE A 60 4.29 4.21 -14.24
C PHE A 60 4.63 3.90 -15.72
N PRO A 61 4.79 4.91 -16.60
CA PRO A 61 5.05 4.70 -18.03
C PRO A 61 6.38 3.98 -18.35
N VAL A 62 7.27 3.85 -17.36
CA VAL A 62 8.50 3.06 -17.46
C VAL A 62 8.20 1.56 -17.51
N VAL A 63 7.12 1.11 -16.85
CA VAL A 63 6.69 -0.28 -16.75
C VAL A 63 5.47 -0.55 -17.62
N SER A 64 4.44 0.31 -17.54
CA SER A 64 3.23 0.16 -18.36
C SER A 64 3.41 0.69 -19.79
N TYR A 65 2.53 0.26 -20.70
CA TYR A 65 2.51 0.75 -22.09
C TYR A 65 1.51 1.92 -22.16
N GLY A 66 2.00 3.13 -22.37
CA GLY A 66 1.16 4.33 -22.48
C GLY A 66 0.39 4.68 -21.21
N TRP A 67 -0.86 5.13 -21.38
CA TRP A 67 -1.70 5.73 -20.32
C TRP A 67 -2.73 4.77 -19.72
N GLU A 68 -2.66 3.47 -20.03
CA GLU A 68 -3.71 2.49 -19.69
C GLU A 68 -3.94 2.33 -18.17
N ASN A 69 -2.90 2.53 -17.36
CA ASN A 69 -2.94 2.33 -15.90
C ASN A 69 -2.80 3.65 -15.11
N LEU A 70 -3.08 4.80 -15.74
CA LEU A 70 -2.91 6.09 -15.08
C LEU A 70 -3.85 6.25 -13.87
N SER A 71 -5.08 5.73 -13.95
CA SER A 71 -6.04 5.76 -12.84
C SER A 71 -5.54 4.97 -11.63
N LEU A 72 -4.88 3.83 -11.88
CA LEU A 72 -4.26 3.02 -10.84
C LEU A 72 -3.09 3.79 -10.20
N SER A 73 -2.20 4.36 -11.02
CA SER A 73 -1.08 5.15 -10.51
C SER A 73 -1.55 6.33 -9.65
N GLY A 74 -2.57 7.07 -10.10
CA GLY A 74 -3.15 8.17 -9.33
C GLY A 74 -3.75 7.73 -7.99
N THR A 75 -4.49 6.61 -7.99
CA THR A 75 -5.06 6.04 -6.75
C THR A 75 -3.97 5.58 -5.79
N CYS A 76 -2.91 4.95 -6.30
CA CYS A 76 -1.74 4.57 -5.51
C CYS A 76 -1.03 5.78 -4.91
N CYS A 77 -0.89 6.90 -5.64
CA CYS A 77 -0.33 8.13 -5.10
C CYS A 77 -1.15 8.67 -3.92
N VAL A 78 -2.48 8.65 -4.02
CA VAL A 78 -3.37 9.04 -2.91
C VAL A 78 -3.17 8.09 -1.72
N GLY A 79 -3.10 6.78 -1.97
CA GLY A 79 -2.80 5.79 -0.94
C GLY A 79 -1.48 6.06 -0.22
N VAL A 80 -0.41 6.32 -0.96
CA VAL A 80 0.90 6.66 -0.40
C VAL A 80 0.82 7.89 0.51
N LEU A 81 0.07 8.92 0.13
CA LEU A 81 -0.12 10.12 0.97
C LEU A 81 -0.83 9.79 2.29
N PHE A 82 -1.87 8.96 2.25
CA PHE A 82 -2.57 8.50 3.45
C PHE A 82 -1.63 7.69 4.36
N GLU A 83 -0.97 6.68 3.81
CA GLU A 83 -0.10 5.78 4.59
C GLU A 83 1.10 6.52 5.19
N ILE A 84 1.74 7.45 4.45
CA ILE A 84 2.81 8.29 5.00
C ILE A 84 2.29 9.16 6.14
N SER A 85 1.09 9.73 6.00
CA SER A 85 0.47 10.56 7.04
C SER A 85 0.21 9.74 8.31
N PHE A 86 -0.37 8.54 8.17
CA PHE A 86 -0.63 7.62 9.26
C PHE A 86 0.65 7.16 9.97
N ILE A 87 1.67 6.74 9.22
CA ILE A 87 2.97 6.34 9.76
C ILE A 87 3.62 7.53 10.50
N SER A 88 3.51 8.74 9.96
CA SER A 88 4.07 9.95 10.59
C SER A 88 3.38 10.28 11.92
N ILE A 89 2.04 10.21 11.97
CA ILE A 89 1.27 10.41 13.21
C ILE A 89 1.64 9.31 14.23
N TYR A 90 1.71 8.04 13.79
CA TYR A 90 2.12 6.94 14.66
C TYR A 90 3.51 7.19 15.26
N MET A 91 4.48 7.57 14.42
CA MET A 91 5.84 7.88 14.83
C MET A 91 5.92 9.07 15.78
N TRP A 92 4.98 10.02 15.73
CA TRP A 92 4.92 11.13 16.68
C TRP A 92 4.59 10.63 18.09
N PHE A 93 3.49 9.88 18.23
CA PHE A 93 2.93 9.45 19.51
C PHE A 93 3.48 8.11 20.04
N ALA A 94 4.23 7.34 19.25
CA ALA A 94 4.76 6.06 19.67
C ALA A 94 5.89 6.16 20.72
N PRO A 95 6.07 5.16 21.60
CA PRO A 95 7.25 5.05 22.45
C PRO A 95 8.51 4.70 21.62
N ARG A 96 9.70 5.00 22.16
CA ARG A 96 11.00 4.83 21.45
C ARG A 96 11.22 3.42 20.91
N GLU A 97 10.76 2.40 21.62
CA GLU A 97 10.87 1.00 21.22
C GLU A 97 10.07 0.70 19.94
N LYS A 98 8.80 1.10 19.91
CA LYS A 98 7.94 0.97 18.73
C LYS A 98 8.45 1.82 17.57
N LYS A 99 9.00 3.02 17.82
CA LYS A 99 9.61 3.87 16.78
C LYS A 99 10.78 3.17 16.07
N LYS A 100 11.69 2.55 16.81
CA LYS A 100 12.83 1.82 16.23
C LYS A 100 12.36 0.69 15.31
N PHE A 101 11.36 -0.07 15.75
CA PHE A 101 10.77 -1.14 14.96
C PHE A 101 10.14 -0.60 13.65
N VAL A 102 9.37 0.49 13.74
CA VAL A 102 8.75 1.12 12.57
C VAL A 102 9.80 1.63 11.58
N VAL A 103 10.83 2.34 12.05
CA VAL A 103 11.91 2.85 11.20
C VAL A 103 12.64 1.71 10.48
N LEU A 104 12.93 0.61 11.20
CA LEU A 104 13.56 -0.57 10.61
C LEU A 104 12.68 -1.22 9.54
N MET A 105 11.38 -1.38 9.80
CA MET A 105 10.44 -1.98 8.84
C MET A 105 10.28 -1.10 7.59
N VAL A 106 10.12 0.21 7.77
CA VAL A 106 10.00 1.16 6.66
C VAL A 106 11.28 1.18 5.82
N SER A 107 12.47 1.21 6.46
CA SER A 107 13.74 1.20 5.72
C SER A 107 13.94 -0.09 4.94
N LEU A 108 13.58 -1.25 5.50
CA LEU A 108 13.63 -2.54 4.81
C LEU A 108 12.71 -2.57 3.60
N ILE A 109 11.47 -2.10 3.74
CA ILE A 109 10.49 -2.07 2.65
C ILE A 109 10.91 -1.11 1.53
N LEU A 110 11.46 0.06 1.88
CA LEU A 110 12.02 0.98 0.88
C LEU A 110 13.23 0.39 0.18
N ALA A 111 14.11 -0.33 0.89
CA ALA A 111 15.25 -1.02 0.29
C ALA A 111 14.80 -2.10 -0.70
N ILE A 112 13.81 -2.92 -0.33
CA ILE A 112 13.22 -3.93 -1.22
C ILE A 112 12.60 -3.26 -2.45
N LEU A 113 11.83 -2.17 -2.26
CA LEU A 113 11.23 -1.43 -3.37
C LEU A 113 12.30 -0.87 -4.31
N CYS A 114 13.37 -0.26 -3.79
CA CYS A 114 14.48 0.24 -4.59
C CYS A 114 15.15 -0.89 -5.39
N MET A 115 15.31 -2.08 -4.81
CA MET A 115 15.80 -3.25 -5.51
C MET A 115 14.87 -3.68 -6.64
N VAL A 116 13.55 -3.73 -6.40
CA VAL A 116 12.55 -4.08 -7.43
C VAL A 116 12.54 -3.05 -8.57
N VAL A 117 12.58 -1.76 -8.25
CA VAL A 117 12.62 -0.66 -9.23
C VAL A 117 13.89 -0.73 -10.08
N SER A 118 15.05 -0.93 -9.44
CA SER A 118 16.32 -1.04 -10.14
C SER A 118 16.38 -2.28 -11.01
N PHE A 119 16.06 -3.45 -10.46
CA PHE A 119 16.06 -4.72 -11.19
C PHE A 119 15.09 -4.69 -12.37
N SER A 120 13.88 -4.15 -12.18
CA SER A 120 12.90 -4.01 -13.27
C SER A 120 13.36 -3.05 -14.37
N SER A 121 14.03 -1.95 -14.02
CA SER A 121 14.47 -0.94 -14.98
C SER A 121 15.72 -1.36 -15.78
N PHE A 122 16.71 -1.97 -15.11
CA PHE A 122 18.01 -2.24 -15.71
C PHE A 122 18.10 -3.58 -16.44
N ILE A 123 17.40 -4.62 -15.96
CA ILE A 123 17.60 -6.00 -16.46
C ILE A 123 16.61 -6.35 -17.57
N PHE A 124 15.37 -5.90 -17.48
CA PHE A 124 14.38 -6.17 -18.51
C PHE A 124 14.34 -5.02 -19.50
N HIS A 125 14.60 -5.27 -20.77
CA HIS A 125 14.49 -4.25 -21.83
C HIS A 125 13.08 -4.17 -22.44
N THR A 126 12.28 -5.23 -22.31
CA THR A 126 10.92 -5.29 -22.86
C THR A 126 9.87 -4.92 -21.81
N HIS A 127 8.97 -3.99 -22.15
CA HIS A 127 7.85 -3.57 -21.27
C HIS A 127 7.01 -4.74 -20.75
N HIS A 128 6.80 -5.78 -21.58
CA HIS A 128 6.02 -6.96 -21.17
C HIS A 128 6.64 -7.70 -19.98
N MET A 129 7.96 -7.93 -19.99
CA MET A 129 8.65 -8.64 -18.91
C MET A 129 8.69 -7.80 -17.63
N ARG A 130 8.86 -6.47 -17.76
CA ARG A 130 8.77 -5.53 -16.63
C ARG A 130 7.40 -5.58 -15.95
N LYS A 131 6.32 -5.54 -16.73
CA LYS A 131 4.95 -5.64 -16.21
C LYS A 131 4.72 -6.96 -15.49
N LEU A 132 5.11 -8.09 -16.09
CA LEU A 132 4.93 -9.40 -15.47
C LEU A 132 5.69 -9.53 -14.15
N PHE A 133 6.93 -9.04 -14.10
CA PHE A 133 7.77 -9.09 -12.90
C PHE A 133 7.24 -8.20 -11.78
N VAL A 134 6.97 -6.92 -12.05
CA VAL A 134 6.45 -6.00 -11.02
C VAL A 134 5.02 -6.41 -10.61
N GLY A 135 4.22 -6.88 -11.58
CA GLY A 135 2.86 -7.36 -11.34
C GLY A 135 2.81 -8.61 -10.45
N SER A 136 3.73 -9.57 -10.62
CA SER A 136 3.77 -10.76 -9.77
C SER A 136 4.09 -10.40 -8.31
N ILE A 137 5.04 -9.48 -8.10
CA ILE A 137 5.38 -8.95 -6.77
C ILE A 137 4.17 -8.22 -6.17
N GLY A 138 3.48 -7.39 -6.97
CA GLY A 138 2.26 -6.70 -6.54
C GLY A 138 1.15 -7.67 -6.11
N ILE A 139 0.94 -8.77 -6.84
CA ILE A 139 -0.04 -9.80 -6.50
C ILE A 139 0.34 -10.49 -5.18
N VAL A 140 1.57 -10.96 -5.04
CA VAL A 140 2.05 -11.62 -3.80
C VAL A 140 1.89 -10.69 -2.60
N THR A 141 2.26 -9.41 -2.77
CA THR A 141 2.11 -8.39 -1.72
C THR A 141 0.64 -8.22 -1.33
N SER A 142 -0.26 -8.12 -2.32
CA SER A 142 -1.70 -7.98 -2.08
C SER A 142 -2.28 -9.21 -1.38
N MET A 143 -1.84 -10.41 -1.73
CA MET A 143 -2.26 -11.64 -1.05
C MET A 143 -1.84 -11.66 0.42
N SER A 144 -0.61 -11.21 0.71
CA SER A 144 -0.12 -11.15 2.10
C SER A 144 -0.93 -10.20 2.98
N MET A 145 -1.51 -9.13 2.40
CA MET A 145 -2.35 -8.18 3.14
C MET A 145 -3.67 -8.81 3.60
N TYR A 146 -4.18 -9.84 2.93
CA TYR A 146 -5.41 -10.53 3.34
C TYR A 146 -5.23 -11.38 4.60
N SER A 147 -3.99 -11.59 5.08
CA SER A 147 -3.76 -12.22 6.38
C SER A 147 -4.36 -11.41 7.54
N ALA A 148 -4.36 -10.08 7.46
CA ALA A 148 -4.91 -9.23 8.52
C ALA A 148 -6.43 -9.41 8.74
N PRO A 149 -7.30 -9.29 7.71
CA PRO A 149 -8.72 -9.55 7.90
C PRO A 149 -9.02 -11.01 8.24
N LEU A 150 -8.24 -11.98 7.75
CA LEU A 150 -8.41 -13.39 8.11
C LEU A 150 -8.21 -13.61 9.62
N VAL A 151 -7.16 -13.03 10.19
CA VAL A 151 -6.91 -13.08 11.64
C VAL A 151 -8.06 -12.42 12.40
N ALA A 152 -8.58 -11.28 11.92
CA ALA A 152 -9.70 -10.60 12.57
C ALA A 152 -10.96 -11.47 12.63
N VAL A 153 -11.31 -12.17 11.54
CA VAL A 153 -12.48 -13.07 11.50
C VAL A 153 -12.30 -14.26 12.45
N VAL A 154 -11.10 -14.85 12.48
CA VAL A 154 -10.79 -15.97 13.40
C VAL A 154 -10.86 -15.51 14.85
N SER A 155 -10.31 -14.34 15.18
CA SER A 155 -10.39 -13.78 16.54
C SER A 155 -11.83 -13.52 16.99
N MET A 156 -12.71 -13.07 16.08
CA MET A 156 -14.14 -12.91 16.39
C MET A 156 -14.82 -14.26 16.66
N TYR A 157 -14.48 -15.31 15.90
CA TYR A 157 -15.04 -16.64 16.11
C TYR A 157 -14.67 -17.24 17.46
N TYR A 158 -13.43 -17.08 17.93
CA TYR A 158 -13.00 -17.56 19.26
C TYR A 158 -13.54 -16.73 20.43
N GLN A 159 -14.15 -15.57 20.17
CA GLN A 159 -14.79 -14.73 21.19
C GLN A 159 -16.29 -15.02 21.36
N LEU A 160 -16.87 -15.89 20.54
CA LEU A 160 -18.24 -16.42 20.63
C LEU A 160 -18.24 -17.75 21.40
#